data_AF-A0A1Z1FHN1-F1
#
_entry.id   AF-A0A1Z1FHN1-F1
#
_cell.length_a   1.000
_cell.length_b   1.000
_cell.length_c   1.000
_cell.angle_alpha   90.00
_cell.angle_beta   90.00
_cell.angle_gamma   90.00
#
_symmetry.space_group_name_H-M   'P 1'
#
loop_
_entity.id
_entity.type
_entity.pdbx_description
1 polymer ?
#
loop_
_entity_poly.entity_id
_entity_poly.type
_entity_poly.pdbx_seq_one_letter_code
_entity_poly.pdbx_strand_id
1 'polypeptide(L)'
;MMGLTIETVVTCSSCKFEHHFTGEQIEQIDQVFAAYIRNTVDARELQVYTDDDLIFLRVNRKLPSVSKIYPGVAMRSFGPERHVGRSEPRIDWKRYDEWRTQGDEIKAFVAATRELEKSDPDLAIARYREANARFIEHERNHPPDIENKQIGWCDQSAIRRLATLLRKQKHYAELIDEIEVFHIRFPATGPNENNLTRWLREARERLGREPSAEYLEAMCESNRLAAETRERQLQTKKLPVSLVGEQHYRTAVAGIGVGDEVRIWHEAGNPYDALALAVTDTHGQTLGYLPKDCFLRRAIHQEGKSCSSKVLHLHKGERGFTQVTIEVQLGGEPVQQRDFSRR
;
A
#
# COMPACT_ATOMS: atom_id res chain seq x y z
N MET A 1 -16.27 -35.08 41.86
CA MET A 1 -15.85 -33.77 41.31
C MET A 1 -15.80 -33.93 39.80
N MET A 2 -16.84 -33.46 39.10
CA MET A 2 -16.82 -33.40 37.64
C MET A 2 -16.06 -32.13 37.25
N GLY A 3 -14.97 -32.27 36.47
CA GLY A 3 -14.23 -31.13 35.97
C GLY A 3 -15.03 -30.42 34.88
N LEU A 4 -15.27 -29.12 35.06
CA LEU A 4 -15.76 -28.25 34.00
C LEU A 4 -14.62 -28.04 32.99
N THR A 5 -14.75 -28.55 31.79
CA THR A 5 -13.94 -28.14 30.65
C THR A 5 -14.57 -26.88 30.08
N ILE A 6 -13.89 -25.74 30.21
CA ILE A 6 -14.30 -24.48 29.57
C ILE A 6 -13.80 -24.53 28.12
N GLU A 7 -14.71 -24.67 27.16
CA GLU A 7 -14.42 -24.46 25.75
C GLU A 7 -14.73 -23.00 25.41
N THR A 8 -13.70 -22.17 25.19
CA THR A 8 -13.88 -20.79 24.76
C THR A 8 -13.91 -20.75 23.23
N VAL A 9 -15.08 -20.45 22.66
CA VAL A 9 -15.24 -20.23 21.23
C VAL A 9 -15.12 -18.73 20.97
N VAL A 10 -14.02 -18.30 20.34
CA VAL A 10 -13.89 -16.89 19.91
C VAL A 10 -14.62 -16.74 18.59
N THR A 11 -15.81 -16.12 18.61
CA THR A 11 -16.52 -15.76 17.38
C THR A 11 -16.25 -14.31 17.00
N CYS A 12 -15.70 -14.14 15.80
CA CYS A 12 -15.56 -12.84 15.14
C CYS A 12 -16.93 -12.37 14.64
N SER A 13 -17.52 -11.35 15.30
CA SER A 13 -18.84 -10.80 14.94
C SER A 13 -18.91 -10.26 13.50
N SER A 14 -17.77 -9.95 12.90
CA SER A 14 -17.63 -9.49 11.52
C SER A 14 -17.38 -10.60 10.48
N CYS A 15 -17.01 -11.83 10.89
CA CYS A 15 -16.58 -12.86 9.94
C CYS A 15 -17.07 -14.30 10.22
N LYS A 16 -17.81 -14.56 11.31
CA LYS A 16 -18.41 -15.86 11.67
C LYS A 16 -17.46 -17.07 11.57
N PHE A 17 -16.17 -16.87 11.84
CA PHE A 17 -15.23 -17.98 12.01
C PHE A 17 -15.20 -18.39 13.49
N GLU A 18 -15.25 -19.70 13.71
CA GLU A 18 -15.08 -20.34 15.01
C GLU A 18 -13.66 -20.92 15.07
N HIS A 19 -12.86 -20.42 16.01
CA HIS A 19 -11.58 -21.04 16.35
C HIS A 19 -11.65 -21.58 17.78
N HIS A 20 -11.35 -22.87 17.90
CA HIS A 20 -11.26 -23.57 19.17
C HIS A 20 -9.83 -23.48 19.66
N PHE A 21 -9.65 -22.83 20.82
CA PHE A 21 -8.36 -22.78 21.50
C PHE A 21 -8.33 -23.83 22.60
N THR A 22 -7.16 -24.45 22.82
CA THR A 22 -6.95 -25.32 23.98
C THR A 22 -6.80 -24.47 25.25
N GLY A 23 -7.07 -25.05 26.43
CA GLY A 23 -6.94 -24.33 27.72
C GLY A 23 -5.57 -23.70 27.95
N GLU A 24 -4.51 -24.35 27.46
CA GLU A 24 -3.12 -23.84 27.52
C GLU A 24 -2.90 -22.61 26.63
N GLN A 25 -3.54 -22.56 25.45
CA GLN A 25 -3.49 -21.40 24.57
C GLN A 25 -4.25 -20.20 25.16
N ILE A 26 -5.35 -20.47 25.87
CA ILE A 26 -6.13 -19.44 26.57
C ILE A 26 -5.32 -18.82 27.70
N GLU A 27 -4.64 -19.61 28.54
CA GLU A 27 -3.81 -19.08 29.63
C GLU A 27 -2.64 -18.22 29.11
N GLN A 28 -2.01 -18.61 28.00
CA GLN A 28 -0.92 -17.82 27.39
C GLN A 28 -1.43 -16.50 26.81
N ILE A 29 -2.59 -16.51 26.14
CA ILE A 29 -3.23 -15.30 25.63
C ILE A 29 -3.62 -14.39 26.80
N ASP A 30 -4.23 -14.94 27.85
CA ASP A 30 -4.73 -14.19 29.00
C ASP A 30 -3.59 -13.52 29.78
N GLN A 31 -2.44 -14.20 29.98
CA GLN A 31 -1.27 -13.61 30.64
C GLN A 31 -0.65 -12.46 29.84
N VAL A 32 -0.47 -12.64 28.53
CA VAL A 32 0.14 -11.62 27.64
C VAL A 32 -0.81 -10.44 27.46
N PHE A 33 -2.10 -10.70 27.27
CA PHE A 33 -3.11 -9.68 27.05
C PHE A 33 -3.42 -8.89 28.33
N ALA A 34 -3.51 -9.56 29.50
CA ALA A 34 -3.69 -8.90 30.78
C ALA A 34 -2.45 -8.09 31.21
N ALA A 35 -1.23 -8.53 30.85
CA ALA A 35 -0.02 -7.74 31.07
C ALA A 35 0.02 -6.48 30.18
N TYR A 36 -0.43 -6.58 28.93
CA TYR A 36 -0.52 -5.44 28.02
C TYR A 36 -1.60 -4.43 28.47
N ILE A 37 -2.81 -4.89 28.82
CA ILE A 37 -3.88 -4.00 29.28
C ILE A 37 -3.50 -3.31 30.59
N ARG A 38 -2.95 -4.02 31.58
CA ARG A 38 -2.52 -3.43 32.86
C ARG A 38 -1.46 -2.33 32.70
N ASN A 39 -0.61 -2.43 31.69
CA ASN A 39 0.48 -1.47 31.48
C ASN A 39 0.15 -0.33 30.51
N THR A 40 -0.95 -0.42 29.76
CA THR A 40 -1.18 0.48 28.61
C THR A 40 -2.53 1.21 28.67
N VAL A 41 -3.50 0.71 29.44
CA VAL A 41 -4.86 1.27 29.49
C VAL A 41 -5.24 1.51 30.95
N ASP A 42 -5.67 2.73 31.28
CA ASP A 42 -6.23 3.02 32.60
C ASP A 42 -7.48 2.14 32.80
N ALA A 43 -7.55 1.43 33.93
CA ALA A 43 -8.65 0.52 34.26
C ALA A 43 -10.03 1.21 34.20
N ARG A 44 -10.10 2.54 34.33
CA ARG A 44 -11.34 3.32 34.20
C ARG A 44 -11.82 3.50 32.76
N GLU A 45 -10.97 3.25 31.78
CA GLU A 45 -11.27 3.43 30.35
C GLU A 45 -11.63 2.10 29.65
N LEU A 46 -11.55 0.98 30.39
CA LEU A 46 -11.88 -0.36 29.92
C LEU A 46 -13.29 -0.75 30.38
N GLN A 47 -14.19 -1.02 29.42
CA GLN A 47 -15.48 -1.64 29.71
C GLN A 47 -15.44 -3.11 29.30
N VAL A 48 -15.77 -3.97 30.26
CA VAL A 48 -15.88 -5.42 30.06
C VAL A 48 -17.37 -5.74 30.01
N TYR A 49 -17.81 -6.41 28.95
CA TYR A 49 -19.15 -6.94 28.84
C TYR A 49 -19.09 -8.43 28.58
N THR A 50 -20.03 -9.17 29.16
CA THR A 50 -20.17 -10.61 28.95
C THR A 50 -21.54 -10.88 28.34
N ASP A 51 -21.57 -11.65 27.27
CA ASP A 51 -22.80 -12.11 26.62
C ASP A 51 -22.58 -13.54 26.09
N ASP A 52 -23.45 -14.47 26.47
CA ASP A 52 -23.47 -15.89 26.06
C ASP A 52 -22.07 -16.49 25.74
N ASP A 53 -21.27 -16.68 26.81
CA ASP A 53 -19.92 -17.27 26.80
C ASP A 53 -18.78 -16.45 26.15
N LEU A 54 -19.03 -15.18 25.80
CA LEU A 54 -18.03 -14.27 25.24
C LEU A 54 -17.67 -13.11 26.18
N ILE A 55 -16.39 -12.72 26.18
CA ILE A 55 -15.90 -11.52 26.86
C ILE A 55 -15.57 -10.45 25.80
N PHE A 56 -16.29 -9.34 25.85
CA PHE A 56 -16.05 -8.16 25.02
C PHE A 56 -15.30 -7.09 25.80
N LEU A 57 -14.21 -6.58 25.22
CA LEU A 57 -13.41 -5.49 25.79
C LEU A 57 -13.53 -4.25 24.92
N ARG A 58 -14.14 -3.20 25.45
CA ARG A 58 -14.26 -1.90 24.80
C ARG A 58 -13.32 -0.90 25.46
N VAL A 59 -12.38 -0.36 24.69
CA VAL A 59 -11.51 0.75 25.12
C VAL A 59 -12.11 2.05 24.60
N ASN A 60 -12.49 2.95 25.50
CA ASN A 60 -13.24 4.18 25.15
C ASN A 60 -12.36 5.33 24.61
N ARG A 61 -11.08 5.06 24.38
CA ARG A 61 -10.14 6.03 23.81
C ARG A 61 -9.54 5.52 22.51
N LYS A 62 -9.30 6.43 21.57
CA LYS A 62 -8.49 6.18 20.38
C LYS A 62 -7.08 5.81 20.85
N LEU A 63 -6.73 4.52 20.80
CA LEU A 63 -5.38 4.07 21.13
C LEU A 63 -4.38 4.81 20.24
N PRO A 64 -3.25 5.31 20.78
CA PRO A 64 -2.17 5.79 19.94
C PRO A 64 -1.79 4.67 18.98
N SER A 65 -1.47 4.99 17.72
CA SER A 65 -1.03 4.02 16.73
C SER A 65 0.18 3.27 17.26
N VAL A 66 -0.04 2.06 17.79
CA VAL A 66 1.03 1.24 18.37
C VAL A 66 1.73 0.53 17.23
N SER A 67 2.73 1.16 16.65
CA SER A 67 3.56 0.59 15.58
C SER A 67 4.70 -0.30 16.10
N LYS A 68 4.73 -0.60 17.41
CA LYS A 68 5.79 -1.41 18.05
C LYS A 68 5.21 -2.23 19.20
N ILE A 69 4.64 -3.38 18.87
CA ILE A 69 4.61 -4.54 19.78
C ILE A 69 5.29 -5.68 19.01
N TYR A 70 6.04 -6.49 19.74
CA TYR A 70 6.95 -7.56 19.32
C TYR A 70 6.66 -8.28 17.97
N PRO A 71 7.72 -8.71 17.25
CA PRO A 71 7.60 -9.50 16.02
C PRO A 71 7.07 -10.89 16.36
N GLY A 72 5.76 -11.06 16.28
CA GLY A 72 5.10 -12.35 16.56
C GLY A 72 3.58 -12.28 16.65
N VAL A 73 3.02 -11.10 16.95
CA VAL A 73 1.56 -10.90 17.00
C VAL A 73 1.20 -9.70 16.14
N ALA A 74 0.76 -9.94 14.90
CA ALA A 74 0.22 -8.90 14.05
C ALA A 74 -1.21 -8.55 14.50
N MET A 75 -1.37 -7.57 15.40
CA MET A 75 -2.67 -6.92 15.58
C MET A 75 -2.94 -6.03 14.37
N ARG A 76 -3.82 -6.46 13.46
CA ARG A 76 -4.41 -5.58 12.44
C ARG A 76 -5.63 -4.88 13.04
N SER A 77 -5.76 -3.58 12.77
CA SER A 77 -7.00 -2.84 12.94
C SER A 77 -8.03 -3.36 11.92
N PHE A 78 -9.06 -4.06 12.38
CA PHE A 78 -10.14 -4.55 11.51
C PHE A 78 -11.24 -3.50 11.43
N GLY A 79 -11.32 -2.81 10.29
CA GLY A 79 -12.53 -2.09 9.88
C GLY A 79 -13.54 -3.05 9.25
N PRO A 80 -14.84 -2.70 9.18
CA PRO A 80 -15.84 -3.55 8.57
C PRO A 80 -15.66 -3.56 7.05
N GLU A 81 -14.98 -4.58 6.52
CA GLU A 81 -14.95 -4.87 5.09
C GLU A 81 -16.06 -5.85 4.72
N ARG A 82 -16.84 -5.50 3.69
CA ARG A 82 -17.86 -6.38 3.10
C ARG A 82 -17.15 -7.54 2.39
N HIS A 83 -17.38 -8.76 2.85
CA HIS A 83 -16.96 -9.98 2.15
C HIS A 83 -17.70 -10.12 0.82
N VAL A 84 -17.04 -9.75 -0.27
CA VAL A 84 -17.38 -10.22 -1.62
C VAL A 84 -16.62 -11.53 -1.81
N GLY A 85 -17.32 -12.63 -2.10
CA GLY A 85 -16.80 -14.00 -2.13
C GLY A 85 -15.72 -14.26 -3.19
N ARG A 86 -14.53 -13.67 -3.01
CA ARG A 86 -13.30 -14.15 -3.63
C ARG A 86 -12.77 -15.28 -2.75
N SER A 87 -12.57 -16.44 -3.35
CA SER A 87 -11.72 -17.50 -2.80
C SER A 87 -10.28 -16.98 -2.77
N GLU A 88 -9.94 -16.20 -1.75
CA GLU A 88 -8.56 -15.78 -1.55
C GLU A 88 -7.69 -17.04 -1.39
N PRO A 89 -6.53 -17.10 -2.05
CA PRO A 89 -5.61 -18.22 -1.86
C PRO A 89 -5.29 -18.31 -0.37
N ARG A 90 -5.50 -19.49 0.22
CA ARG A 90 -5.10 -19.76 1.60
C ARG A 90 -3.59 -19.66 1.66
N ILE A 91 -3.09 -18.64 2.37
CA ILE A 91 -1.66 -18.45 2.59
C ILE A 91 -1.11 -19.66 3.33
N ASP A 92 -0.05 -20.28 2.82
CA ASP A 92 0.68 -21.33 3.54
C ASP A 92 1.61 -20.68 4.58
N TRP A 93 1.07 -20.47 5.78
CA TRP A 93 1.80 -19.84 6.88
C TRP A 93 3.04 -20.61 7.32
N LYS A 94 3.07 -21.93 7.15
CA LYS A 94 4.24 -22.73 7.51
C LYS A 94 5.38 -22.42 6.54
N ARG A 95 5.10 -22.47 5.24
CA ARG A 95 6.08 -22.12 4.21
C ARG A 95 6.55 -20.67 4.34
N TYR A 96 5.64 -19.76 4.70
CA TYR A 96 6.01 -18.37 4.99
C TYR A 96 6.97 -18.23 6.18
N ASP A 97 6.74 -18.97 7.26
CA ASP A 97 7.60 -18.91 8.45
C ASP A 97 8.99 -19.51 8.19
N GLU A 98 9.06 -20.59 7.42
CA GLU A 98 10.32 -21.17 6.93
C GLU A 98 11.10 -20.17 6.09
N TRP A 99 10.43 -19.51 5.14
CA TRP A 99 11.02 -18.44 4.35
C TRP A 99 11.51 -17.30 5.27
N ARG A 100 10.66 -16.78 6.15
CA ARG A 100 11.02 -15.71 7.09
C ARG A 100 12.25 -16.05 7.94
N THR A 101 12.32 -17.29 8.44
CA THR A 101 13.44 -17.78 9.26
C THR A 101 14.75 -17.72 8.47
N GLN A 102 14.76 -18.18 7.22
CA GLN A 102 15.93 -18.07 6.34
C GLN A 102 16.35 -16.60 6.13
N GLY A 103 15.37 -15.71 5.95
CA GLY A 103 15.62 -14.27 5.84
C GLY A 103 16.29 -13.69 7.09
N ASP A 104 15.87 -14.13 8.28
CA ASP A 104 16.44 -13.68 9.55
C ASP A 104 17.86 -14.25 9.78
N GLU A 105 18.14 -15.48 9.33
CA GLU A 105 19.49 -16.05 9.31
C GLU A 105 20.44 -15.25 8.42
N ILE A 106 20.00 -14.83 7.23
CA ILE A 106 20.78 -13.98 6.32
C ILE A 106 21.08 -12.63 6.99
N LYS A 107 20.10 -12.00 7.64
CA LYS A 107 20.31 -10.74 8.39
C LYS A 107 21.32 -10.92 9.52
N ALA A 108 21.22 -12.00 10.29
CA ALA A 108 22.18 -12.30 11.36
C ALA A 108 23.60 -12.49 10.79
N PHE A 109 23.73 -13.19 9.66
CA PHE A 109 25.00 -13.37 8.97
C PHE A 109 25.62 -12.04 8.48
N VAL A 110 24.79 -11.16 7.90
CA VAL A 110 25.19 -9.80 7.50
C VAL A 110 25.61 -8.96 8.70
N ALA A 111 24.90 -9.06 9.81
CA ALA A 111 25.21 -8.35 11.05
C ALA A 111 26.57 -8.79 11.62
N ALA A 112 26.82 -10.10 11.71
CA ALA A 112 28.09 -10.66 12.17
C ALA A 112 29.29 -10.27 11.28
N THR A 113 29.05 -10.04 9.99
CA THR A 113 30.09 -9.63 9.03
C THR A 113 30.56 -8.19 9.26
N ARG A 114 29.79 -7.33 9.95
CA ARG A 114 30.10 -5.90 10.12
C ARG A 114 31.40 -5.64 10.88
N GLU A 115 31.73 -6.48 11.85
CA GLU A 115 32.97 -6.32 12.64
C GLU A 115 34.22 -6.49 11.77
N LEU A 116 34.12 -7.26 10.68
CA LEU A 116 35.21 -7.50 9.75
C LEU A 116 35.47 -6.31 8.81
N GLU A 117 34.50 -5.41 8.62
CA GLU A 117 34.67 -4.25 7.70
C GLU A 117 35.88 -3.38 8.04
N LYS A 118 36.30 -3.36 9.32
CA LYS A 118 37.44 -2.57 9.79
C LYS A 118 38.70 -3.42 9.94
N SER A 119 38.58 -4.65 10.42
CA SER A 119 39.73 -5.51 10.74
C SER A 119 40.24 -6.30 9.54
N ASP A 120 39.34 -6.78 8.69
CA ASP A 120 39.63 -7.59 7.52
C ASP A 120 38.60 -7.30 6.40
N PRO A 121 38.79 -6.21 5.64
CA PRO A 121 37.81 -5.76 4.67
C PRO A 121 37.67 -6.72 3.48
N ASP A 122 38.68 -7.54 3.18
CA ASP A 122 38.63 -8.52 2.09
C ASP A 122 37.77 -9.74 2.48
N LEU A 123 37.93 -10.23 3.72
CA LEU A 123 37.04 -11.25 4.26
C LEU A 123 35.60 -10.72 4.38
N ALA A 124 35.42 -9.45 4.76
CA ALA A 124 34.10 -8.82 4.79
C ALA A 124 33.45 -8.78 3.40
N ILE A 125 34.20 -8.43 2.35
CA ILE A 125 33.74 -8.47 0.96
C ILE A 125 33.30 -9.89 0.56
N ALA A 126 34.14 -10.90 0.83
CA ALA A 126 33.81 -12.29 0.50
C ALA A 126 32.53 -12.76 1.21
N ARG A 127 32.36 -12.42 2.49
CA ARG A 127 31.14 -12.75 3.24
C ARG A 127 29.92 -11.98 2.73
N TYR A 128 30.04 -10.72 2.33
CA TYR A 128 28.88 -10.01 1.75
C TYR A 128 28.46 -10.58 0.39
N ARG A 129 29.41 -11.09 -0.42
CA ARG A 129 29.09 -11.85 -1.64
C ARG A 129 28.31 -13.11 -1.33
N GLU A 130 28.75 -13.87 -0.33
CA GLU A 130 28.04 -15.05 0.14
C GLU A 130 26.63 -14.70 0.64
N ALA A 131 26.49 -13.61 1.42
CA ALA A 131 25.20 -13.14 1.89
C ALA A 131 24.27 -12.77 0.72
N ASN A 132 24.78 -12.09 -0.30
CA ASN A 132 24.02 -11.77 -1.52
C ASN A 132 23.60 -13.04 -2.27
N ALA A 133 24.47 -14.05 -2.39
CA ALA A 133 24.13 -15.31 -3.04
C ALA A 133 23.03 -16.06 -2.27
N ARG A 134 23.14 -16.15 -0.95
CA ARG A 134 22.10 -16.72 -0.07
C ARG A 134 20.78 -15.96 -0.21
N PHE A 135 20.85 -14.64 -0.30
CA PHE A 135 19.68 -13.79 -0.54
C PHE A 135 19.01 -14.05 -1.89
N ILE A 136 19.79 -14.17 -2.97
CA ILE A 136 19.26 -14.48 -4.31
C ILE A 136 18.50 -15.82 -4.31
N GLU A 137 19.03 -16.83 -3.63
CA GLU A 137 18.38 -18.14 -3.52
C GLU A 137 17.15 -18.09 -2.59
N HIS A 138 17.23 -17.34 -1.50
CA HIS A 138 16.11 -17.12 -0.59
C HIS A 138 14.90 -16.46 -1.30
N GLU A 139 15.14 -15.44 -2.14
CA GLU A 139 14.10 -14.78 -2.93
C GLU A 139 13.53 -15.71 -4.02
N ARG A 140 14.34 -16.59 -4.61
CA ARG A 140 13.84 -17.60 -5.57
C ARG A 140 12.81 -18.54 -4.94
N ASN A 141 12.93 -18.80 -3.64
CA ASN A 141 12.05 -19.68 -2.89
C ASN A 141 10.80 -18.98 -2.31
N HIS A 142 10.61 -17.68 -2.62
CA HIS A 142 9.50 -16.88 -2.12
C HIS A 142 8.12 -17.50 -2.43
N PRO A 143 7.20 -17.61 -1.45
CA PRO A 143 5.86 -18.17 -1.67
C PRO A 143 5.02 -17.32 -2.66
N PRO A 144 4.48 -17.89 -3.75
CA PRO A 144 3.78 -17.15 -4.81
C PRO A 144 2.43 -16.56 -4.37
N ASP A 145 1.87 -17.07 -3.27
CA ASP A 145 0.58 -16.71 -2.66
C ASP A 145 0.60 -15.40 -1.87
N ILE A 146 1.78 -14.83 -1.64
CA ILE A 146 1.95 -13.54 -0.96
C ILE A 146 2.03 -12.45 -2.02
N GLU A 147 0.89 -11.86 -2.38
CA GLU A 147 0.82 -10.76 -3.35
C GLU A 147 1.68 -9.56 -2.91
N ASN A 148 2.89 -9.48 -3.46
CA ASN A 148 3.64 -8.34 -4.03
C ASN A 148 3.64 -6.93 -3.37
N LYS A 149 2.91 -6.64 -2.29
CA LYS A 149 2.80 -5.26 -1.75
C LYS A 149 3.64 -5.00 -0.50
N GLN A 150 4.16 -6.03 0.17
CA GLN A 150 4.97 -5.86 1.39
C GLN A 150 6.32 -6.58 1.40
N ILE A 151 6.66 -7.31 0.33
CA ILE A 151 8.01 -7.88 0.13
C ILE A 151 9.03 -6.76 -0.19
N GLY A 152 8.59 -5.50 -0.24
CA GLY A 152 9.32 -4.32 -0.70
C GLY A 152 10.53 -3.88 0.13
N TRP A 153 10.98 -4.64 1.11
CA TRP A 153 12.21 -4.32 1.85
C TRP A 153 12.99 -5.59 2.16
N CYS A 154 13.22 -6.40 1.14
CA CYS A 154 14.42 -7.22 1.08
C CYS A 154 15.58 -6.41 1.65
N ASP A 155 16.29 -6.94 2.65
CA ASP A 155 17.34 -6.19 3.31
C ASP A 155 18.53 -6.04 2.36
N GLN A 156 18.50 -4.99 1.53
CA GLN A 156 19.57 -4.58 0.62
C GLN A 156 20.86 -4.21 1.39
N SER A 157 20.91 -4.38 2.71
CA SER A 157 22.10 -4.11 3.50
C SER A 157 23.32 -4.88 2.98
N ALA A 158 23.19 -6.15 2.60
CA ALA A 158 24.32 -6.93 2.08
C ALA A 158 24.97 -6.27 0.85
N ILE A 159 24.19 -6.03 -0.23
CA ILE A 159 24.70 -5.37 -1.44
C ILE A 159 25.13 -3.92 -1.19
N ARG A 160 24.43 -3.17 -0.32
CA ARG A 160 24.83 -1.79 0.03
C ARG A 160 26.16 -1.75 0.80
N ARG A 161 26.38 -2.69 1.72
CA ARG A 161 27.64 -2.81 2.46
C ARG A 161 28.78 -3.27 1.53
N LEU A 162 28.53 -4.29 0.71
CA LEU A 162 29.47 -4.75 -0.33
C LEU A 162 29.92 -3.59 -1.24
N ALA A 163 28.95 -2.88 -1.83
CA ALA A 163 29.24 -1.73 -2.69
C ALA A 163 29.98 -0.61 -1.94
N THR A 164 29.68 -0.39 -0.65
CA THR A 164 30.41 0.59 0.16
C THR A 164 31.88 0.19 0.34
N LEU A 165 32.16 -1.08 0.65
CA LEU A 165 33.54 -1.57 0.82
C LEU A 165 34.30 -1.52 -0.49
N LEU A 166 33.75 -2.07 -1.58
CA LEU A 166 34.37 -2.04 -2.90
C LEU A 166 34.69 -0.60 -3.33
N ARG A 167 33.78 0.35 -3.09
CA ARG A 167 34.02 1.77 -3.37
C ARG A 167 35.17 2.34 -2.53
N LYS A 168 35.22 2.06 -1.22
CA LYS A 168 36.28 2.53 -0.32
C LYS A 168 37.64 1.96 -0.72
N GLN A 169 37.68 0.70 -1.13
CA GLN A 169 38.89 0.03 -1.63
C GLN A 169 39.26 0.43 -3.07
N LYS A 170 38.42 1.22 -3.75
CA LYS A 170 38.56 1.62 -5.17
C LYS A 170 38.48 0.44 -6.16
N HIS A 171 37.83 -0.65 -5.78
CA HIS A 171 37.56 -1.80 -6.65
C HIS A 171 36.33 -1.51 -7.52
N TYR A 172 36.44 -0.51 -8.40
CA TYR A 172 35.31 -0.01 -9.18
C TYR A 172 34.77 -1.01 -10.20
N ALA A 173 35.62 -1.87 -10.76
CA ALA A 173 35.19 -2.88 -11.74
C ALA A 173 34.26 -3.90 -11.08
N GLU A 174 34.71 -4.48 -9.96
CA GLU A 174 33.90 -5.40 -9.15
C GLU A 174 32.63 -4.72 -8.64
N LEU A 175 32.69 -3.46 -8.22
CA LEU A 175 31.50 -2.72 -7.78
C LEU A 175 30.44 -2.63 -8.89
N ILE A 176 30.86 -2.36 -10.13
CA ILE A 176 29.94 -2.30 -11.27
C ILE A 176 29.29 -3.66 -11.48
N ASP A 177 30.10 -4.73 -11.51
CA ASP A 177 29.61 -6.10 -11.77
C ASP A 177 28.60 -6.53 -10.70
N GLU A 178 28.91 -6.34 -9.42
CA GLU A 178 28.03 -6.74 -8.31
C GLU A 178 26.70 -5.98 -8.31
N ILE A 179 26.71 -4.67 -8.60
CA ILE A 179 25.48 -3.86 -8.67
C ILE A 179 24.67 -4.19 -9.92
N GLU A 180 25.30 -4.41 -11.08
CA GLU A 180 24.60 -4.78 -12.30
C GLU A 180 23.91 -6.14 -12.15
N VAL A 181 24.63 -7.17 -11.69
CA VAL A 181 24.08 -8.50 -11.43
C VAL A 181 22.89 -8.42 -10.47
N PHE A 182 23.01 -7.61 -9.40
CA PHE A 182 21.91 -7.40 -8.47
C PHE A 182 20.68 -6.77 -9.14
N HIS A 183 20.85 -5.70 -9.93
CA HIS A 183 19.72 -5.04 -10.60
C HIS A 183 19.09 -5.88 -11.71
N ILE A 184 19.88 -6.65 -12.47
CA ILE A 184 19.37 -7.61 -13.47
C ILE A 184 18.45 -8.62 -12.78
N ARG A 185 18.85 -9.11 -11.60
CA ARG A 185 18.06 -10.09 -10.85
C ARG A 185 16.83 -9.48 -10.16
N PHE A 186 16.92 -8.23 -9.71
CA PHE A 186 15.89 -7.54 -8.94
C PHE A 186 15.47 -6.21 -9.57
N PRO A 187 14.89 -6.23 -10.78
CA PRO A 187 14.55 -5.02 -11.54
C PRO A 187 13.55 -4.13 -10.79
N ALA A 188 12.61 -4.71 -10.05
CA ALA A 188 11.53 -4.00 -9.34
C ALA A 188 12.01 -3.09 -8.20
N THR A 189 13.27 -3.20 -7.78
CA THR A 189 13.83 -2.30 -6.76
C THR A 189 14.00 -0.86 -7.26
N GLY A 190 13.93 -0.66 -8.59
CA GLY A 190 13.86 0.63 -9.28
C GLY A 190 15.10 1.51 -9.07
N PRO A 191 15.43 2.38 -10.03
CA PRO A 191 16.47 3.40 -9.85
C PRO A 191 15.95 4.59 -9.03
N ASN A 192 15.09 4.36 -8.02
CA ASN A 192 14.80 5.40 -7.04
C ASN A 192 16.14 5.75 -6.43
N GLU A 193 16.55 7.04 -6.50
CA GLU A 193 17.88 7.57 -6.18
C GLU A 193 18.45 7.04 -4.86
N ASN A 194 18.94 5.81 -4.95
CA ASN A 194 19.54 5.11 -3.85
C ASN A 194 21.04 5.19 -4.06
N ASN A 195 21.76 4.93 -2.99
CA ASN A 195 23.21 5.01 -3.00
C ASN A 195 23.84 4.11 -4.09
N LEU A 196 23.22 2.98 -4.45
CA LEU A 196 23.75 2.05 -5.46
C LEU A 196 23.77 2.67 -6.85
N THR A 197 22.68 3.29 -7.30
CA THR A 197 22.64 3.96 -8.62
C THR A 197 23.67 5.08 -8.71
N ARG A 198 23.85 5.84 -7.63
CA ARG A 198 24.88 6.89 -7.55
C ARG A 198 26.29 6.31 -7.62
N TRP A 199 26.58 5.26 -6.84
CA TRP A 199 27.91 4.65 -6.82
C TRP A 199 28.24 3.92 -8.12
N LEU A 200 27.25 3.29 -8.75
CA LEU A 200 27.38 2.68 -10.07
C LEU A 200 27.77 3.72 -11.13
N ARG A 201 27.08 4.88 -11.13
CA ARG A 201 27.41 5.99 -12.03
C ARG A 201 28.83 6.51 -11.79
N GLU A 202 29.20 6.76 -10.54
CA GLU A 202 30.55 7.21 -10.18
C GLU A 202 31.62 6.21 -10.64
N ALA A 203 31.42 4.92 -10.39
CA ALA A 203 32.38 3.87 -10.75
C ALA A 203 32.54 3.73 -12.27
N ARG A 204 31.43 3.80 -13.02
CA ARG A 204 31.44 3.80 -14.49
C ARG A 204 32.19 4.99 -15.05
N GLU A 205 31.93 6.19 -14.54
CA GLU A 205 32.63 7.42 -14.95
C GLU A 205 34.14 7.31 -14.72
N ARG A 206 34.56 6.81 -13.55
CA ARG A 206 36.00 6.63 -13.23
C ARG A 206 36.70 5.62 -14.13
N LEU A 207 36.01 4.59 -14.59
CA LEU A 207 36.57 3.54 -15.44
C LEU A 207 36.34 3.78 -16.93
N GLY A 208 35.56 4.80 -17.31
CA GLY A 208 35.07 4.96 -18.69
C GLY A 208 34.28 3.74 -19.19
N ARG A 209 33.57 3.06 -18.28
CA ARG A 209 32.82 1.83 -18.58
C ARG A 209 31.36 2.15 -18.83
N GLU A 210 30.87 1.80 -20.00
CA GLU A 210 29.44 1.86 -20.33
C GLU A 210 28.64 0.76 -19.60
N PRO A 211 27.33 0.97 -19.38
CA PRO A 211 26.44 -0.08 -18.87
C PRO A 211 26.44 -1.32 -19.77
N SER A 212 26.39 -2.52 -19.18
CA SER A 212 26.19 -3.74 -19.97
C SER A 212 24.82 -3.76 -20.67
N ALA A 213 24.73 -4.44 -21.82
CA ALA A 213 23.49 -4.58 -22.56
C ALA A 213 22.40 -5.27 -21.74
N GLU A 214 22.76 -6.32 -21.00
CA GLU A 214 21.85 -7.06 -20.11
C GLU A 214 21.29 -6.18 -18.99
N TYR A 215 22.14 -5.30 -18.41
CA TYR A 215 21.68 -4.32 -17.43
C TYR A 215 20.71 -3.31 -18.06
N LEU A 216 20.99 -2.79 -19.26
CA LEU A 216 20.10 -1.86 -19.94
C LEU A 216 18.74 -2.48 -20.25
N GLU A 217 18.72 -3.72 -20.71
CA GLU A 217 17.50 -4.47 -20.98
C GLU A 217 16.67 -4.67 -19.70
N ALA A 218 17.30 -5.12 -18.61
CA ALA A 218 16.64 -5.29 -17.32
C ALA A 218 16.06 -3.97 -16.77
N MET A 219 16.77 -2.86 -16.95
CA MET A 219 16.29 -1.53 -16.53
C MET A 219 15.13 -1.03 -17.39
N CYS A 220 15.17 -1.25 -18.71
CA CYS A 220 14.06 -0.94 -19.61
C CYS A 220 12.81 -1.72 -19.23
N GLU A 221 12.94 -3.02 -19.00
CA GLU A 221 11.84 -3.88 -18.59
C GLU A 221 11.27 -3.47 -17.22
N SER A 222 12.14 -3.17 -16.25
CA SER A 222 11.73 -2.62 -14.96
C SER A 222 10.89 -1.35 -15.11
N ASN A 223 11.37 -0.40 -15.91
CA ASN A 223 10.69 0.87 -16.14
C ASN A 223 9.33 0.66 -16.83
N ARG A 224 9.25 -0.28 -17.77
CA ARG A 224 7.99 -0.67 -18.43
C ARG A 224 6.98 -1.22 -17.41
N LEU A 225 7.38 -2.20 -16.61
CA LEU A 225 6.52 -2.79 -15.57
C LEU A 225 6.11 -1.78 -14.50
N ALA A 226 7.01 -0.87 -14.12
CA ALA A 226 6.70 0.20 -13.18
C ALA A 226 5.70 1.21 -13.77
N ALA A 227 5.82 1.54 -15.06
CA ALA A 227 4.87 2.39 -15.77
C ALA A 227 3.47 1.73 -15.84
N GLU A 228 3.41 0.44 -16.20
CA GLU A 228 2.16 -0.34 -16.23
C GLU A 228 1.52 -0.45 -14.85
N THR A 229 2.32 -0.69 -13.81
CA THR A 229 1.84 -0.75 -12.42
C THR A 229 1.30 0.61 -11.97
N ARG A 230 2.01 1.70 -12.30
CA ARG A 230 1.57 3.06 -11.99
C ARG A 230 0.28 3.39 -12.73
N GLU A 231 0.17 3.03 -14.00
CA GLU A 231 -1.05 3.21 -14.79
C GLU A 231 -2.22 2.44 -14.18
N ARG A 232 -2.02 1.17 -13.83
CA ARG A 232 -3.03 0.36 -13.13
C ARG A 232 -3.43 0.98 -11.79
N GLN A 233 -2.46 1.43 -10.99
CA GLN A 233 -2.73 2.12 -9.74
C GLN A 233 -3.54 3.40 -9.96
N LEU A 234 -3.20 4.21 -10.96
CA LEU A 234 -3.94 5.41 -11.33
C LEU A 234 -5.36 5.08 -11.81
N GLN A 235 -5.55 4.02 -12.59
CA GLN A 235 -6.87 3.52 -13.00
C GLN A 235 -7.70 3.05 -11.81
N THR A 236 -7.09 2.54 -10.73
CA THR A 236 -7.80 2.15 -9.50
C THR A 236 -7.96 3.28 -8.49
N LYS A 237 -7.20 4.37 -8.63
CA LYS A 237 -7.17 5.43 -7.63
C LYS A 237 -8.44 6.26 -7.74
N LYS A 238 -9.21 6.22 -6.67
CA LYS A 238 -10.40 7.03 -6.46
C LYS A 238 -10.00 8.38 -5.88
N LEU A 239 -10.36 9.46 -6.56
CA LEU A 239 -9.96 10.82 -6.25
C LEU A 239 -11.19 11.66 -5.90
N PRO A 240 -11.25 12.25 -4.70
CA PRO A 240 -12.36 13.13 -4.34
C PRO A 240 -12.24 14.46 -5.08
N VAL A 241 -13.35 14.94 -5.65
CA VAL A 241 -13.44 16.25 -6.31
C VAL A 241 -14.72 16.94 -5.85
N SER A 242 -14.57 18.11 -5.23
CA SER A 242 -15.71 18.95 -4.85
C SER A 242 -16.25 19.70 -6.07
N LEU A 243 -17.57 19.73 -6.18
CA LEU A 243 -18.26 20.51 -7.21
C LEU A 243 -18.27 22.00 -6.84
N VAL A 244 -18.61 22.83 -7.81
CA VAL A 244 -18.89 24.26 -7.64
C VAL A 244 -20.21 24.63 -8.29
N GLY A 245 -20.86 25.67 -7.76
CA GLY A 245 -22.10 26.19 -8.32
C GLY A 245 -23.35 25.41 -7.89
N GLU A 246 -23.23 24.47 -6.96
CA GLU A 246 -24.33 23.60 -6.50
C GLU A 246 -25.50 24.39 -5.90
N GLN A 247 -25.24 25.61 -5.40
CA GLN A 247 -26.27 26.51 -4.89
C GLN A 247 -27.32 26.92 -5.94
N HIS A 248 -27.01 26.79 -7.23
CA HIS A 248 -27.91 27.06 -8.35
C HIS A 248 -28.75 25.84 -8.75
N TYR A 249 -28.44 24.66 -8.18
CA TYR A 249 -29.02 23.37 -8.56
C TYR A 249 -29.66 22.63 -7.38
N ARG A 250 -30.21 23.38 -6.41
CA ARG A 250 -30.69 22.85 -5.12
C ARG A 250 -31.68 21.70 -5.25
N THR A 251 -32.61 21.78 -6.21
CA THR A 251 -33.62 20.74 -6.42
C THR A 251 -32.98 19.42 -6.83
N ALA A 252 -32.02 19.45 -7.76
CA ALA A 252 -31.30 18.25 -8.20
C ALA A 252 -30.41 17.70 -7.08
N VAL A 253 -29.68 18.58 -6.38
CA VAL A 253 -28.82 18.20 -5.25
C VAL A 253 -29.61 17.62 -4.07
N ALA A 254 -30.86 18.05 -3.84
CA ALA A 254 -31.71 17.47 -2.81
C ALA A 254 -32.20 16.05 -3.15
N GLY A 255 -32.21 15.69 -4.44
CA GLY A 255 -32.67 14.39 -4.93
C GLY A 255 -31.59 13.31 -4.99
N ILE A 256 -30.32 13.63 -4.73
CA ILE A 256 -29.20 12.69 -4.85
C ILE A 256 -28.68 12.21 -3.49
N GLY A 257 -28.26 10.94 -3.44
CA GLY A 257 -27.67 10.27 -2.27
C GLY A 257 -26.17 9.96 -2.43
N VAL A 258 -25.51 9.66 -1.30
CA VAL A 258 -24.13 9.15 -1.31
C VAL A 258 -24.09 7.77 -1.94
N GLY A 259 -23.18 7.57 -2.90
CA GLY A 259 -23.03 6.34 -3.67
C GLY A 259 -23.70 6.39 -5.04
N ASP A 260 -24.60 7.34 -5.29
CA ASP A 260 -25.29 7.47 -6.57
C ASP A 260 -24.31 7.77 -7.71
N GLU A 261 -24.53 7.14 -8.86
CA GLU A 261 -23.75 7.40 -10.07
C GLU A 261 -24.03 8.79 -10.61
N VAL A 262 -22.97 9.46 -11.04
CA VAL A 262 -23.04 10.78 -11.68
C VAL A 262 -22.24 10.77 -12.97
N ARG A 263 -22.70 11.55 -13.96
CA ARG A 263 -22.05 11.68 -15.26
C ARG A 263 -21.38 13.03 -15.38
N ILE A 264 -20.18 13.03 -15.97
CA ILE A 264 -19.45 14.26 -16.31
C ILE A 264 -19.65 14.52 -17.80
N TRP A 265 -20.00 15.76 -18.14
CA TRP A 265 -20.28 16.21 -19.50
C TRP A 265 -19.42 17.41 -19.86
N HIS A 266 -18.90 17.43 -21.09
CA HIS A 266 -18.30 18.63 -21.65
C HIS A 266 -19.39 19.54 -22.23
N GLU A 267 -19.47 20.78 -21.74
CA GLU A 267 -20.36 21.82 -22.27
C GLU A 267 -19.60 22.86 -23.08
N ALA A 268 -19.26 22.54 -24.33
CA ALA A 268 -18.52 23.46 -25.21
C ALA A 268 -19.24 24.80 -25.45
N GLY A 269 -20.58 24.80 -25.38
CA GLY A 269 -21.42 26.00 -25.55
C GLY A 269 -21.62 26.83 -24.28
N ASN A 270 -20.95 26.53 -23.17
CA ASN A 270 -21.11 27.28 -21.93
C ASN A 270 -20.51 28.70 -22.07
N PRO A 271 -21.28 29.78 -21.83
CA PRO A 271 -20.85 31.16 -22.09
C PRO A 271 -19.76 31.65 -21.13
N TYR A 272 -19.52 30.94 -20.02
CA TYR A 272 -18.57 31.35 -18.98
C TYR A 272 -17.23 30.58 -19.06
N ASP A 273 -17.24 29.39 -19.66
CA ASP A 273 -16.06 28.55 -19.86
C ASP A 273 -16.30 27.52 -20.96
N ALA A 274 -15.63 27.65 -22.11
CA ALA A 274 -15.73 26.72 -23.22
C ALA A 274 -15.25 25.28 -22.90
N LEU A 275 -14.53 25.09 -21.80
CA LEU A 275 -14.09 23.79 -21.30
C LEU A 275 -14.84 23.39 -20.02
N ALA A 276 -16.01 23.97 -19.76
CA ALA A 276 -16.83 23.63 -18.61
C ALA A 276 -17.15 22.12 -18.60
N LEU A 277 -16.96 21.52 -17.42
CA LEU A 277 -17.32 20.14 -17.16
C LEU A 277 -18.48 20.13 -16.17
N ALA A 278 -19.68 19.86 -16.67
CA ALA A 278 -20.89 19.78 -15.87
C ALA A 278 -21.06 18.37 -15.30
N VAL A 279 -21.55 18.27 -14.07
CA VAL A 279 -21.83 17.00 -13.42
C VAL A 279 -23.34 16.83 -13.29
N THR A 280 -23.86 15.69 -13.73
CA THR A 280 -25.29 15.37 -13.67
C THR A 280 -25.59 14.10 -12.90
N ASP A 281 -26.80 14.00 -12.38
CA ASP A 281 -27.38 12.73 -11.99
C ASP A 281 -27.70 11.82 -13.20
N THR A 282 -28.28 10.64 -12.93
CA THR A 282 -28.72 9.68 -13.94
C THR A 282 -29.94 10.15 -14.75
N HIS A 283 -30.65 11.17 -14.28
CA HIS A 283 -31.77 11.82 -14.96
C HIS A 283 -31.36 13.02 -15.84
N GLY A 284 -30.05 13.31 -15.91
CA GLY A 284 -29.50 14.42 -16.69
C GLY A 284 -29.68 15.80 -16.03
N GLN A 285 -30.05 15.86 -14.75
CA GLN A 285 -30.13 17.11 -14.00
C GLN A 285 -28.73 17.53 -13.55
N THR A 286 -28.35 18.78 -13.83
CA THR A 286 -27.06 19.33 -13.39
C THR A 286 -27.04 19.46 -11.87
N LEU A 287 -25.99 18.95 -11.24
CA LEU A 287 -25.71 19.06 -9.81
C LEU A 287 -24.75 20.22 -9.52
N GLY A 288 -23.85 20.50 -10.47
CA GLY A 288 -22.83 21.53 -10.39
C GLY A 288 -21.80 21.37 -11.50
N TYR A 289 -20.67 22.05 -11.35
CA TYR A 289 -19.55 22.03 -12.28
C TYR A 289 -18.26 21.61 -11.58
N LEU A 290 -17.31 21.08 -12.34
CA LEU A 290 -15.95 20.92 -11.83
C LEU A 290 -15.23 22.29 -11.78
N PRO A 291 -14.39 22.55 -10.77
CA PRO A 291 -13.57 23.75 -10.71
C PRO A 291 -12.67 23.90 -11.96
N LYS A 292 -12.44 25.16 -12.39
CA LYS A 292 -11.56 25.47 -13.54
C LYS A 292 -10.15 24.90 -13.36
N ASP A 293 -9.65 24.91 -12.13
CA ASP A 293 -8.31 24.44 -11.74
C ASP A 293 -8.35 23.03 -11.13
N CYS A 294 -9.15 22.14 -11.71
CA CYS A 294 -9.21 20.73 -11.32
C CYS A 294 -8.35 19.84 -12.24
N PHE A 295 -7.67 18.84 -11.67
CA PHE A 295 -6.84 17.90 -12.44
C PHE A 295 -7.63 17.16 -13.54
N LEU A 296 -8.93 16.92 -13.32
CA LEU A 296 -9.81 16.26 -14.30
C LEU A 296 -9.96 17.04 -15.59
N ARG A 297 -9.90 18.38 -15.53
CA ARG A 297 -9.98 19.21 -16.74
C ARG A 297 -8.83 18.91 -17.68
N ARG A 298 -7.61 18.79 -17.16
CA ARG A 298 -6.43 18.41 -17.95
C ARG A 298 -6.57 16.98 -18.46
N ALA A 299 -6.92 16.05 -17.57
CA ALA A 299 -7.05 14.64 -17.93
C ALA A 299 -8.06 14.43 -19.08
N ILE A 300 -9.20 15.09 -19.04
CA ILE A 300 -10.24 14.96 -20.06
C ILE A 300 -9.88 15.69 -21.35
N HIS A 301 -9.55 17.00 -21.28
CA HIS A 301 -9.42 17.82 -22.49
C HIS A 301 -8.06 17.72 -23.18
N GLN A 302 -6.97 17.51 -22.43
CA GLN A 302 -5.61 17.47 -22.98
C GLN A 302 -5.13 16.04 -23.19
N GLU A 303 -5.46 15.15 -22.26
CA GLU A 303 -4.98 13.76 -22.28
C GLU A 303 -6.03 12.77 -22.85
N GLY A 304 -7.25 13.24 -23.17
CA GLY A 304 -8.32 12.42 -23.75
C GLY A 304 -8.80 11.28 -22.84
N LYS A 305 -8.64 11.41 -21.52
CA LYS A 305 -8.97 10.36 -20.55
C LYS A 305 -10.47 10.32 -20.28
N SER A 306 -11.00 9.10 -20.17
CA SER A 306 -12.34 8.84 -19.63
C SER A 306 -12.35 8.83 -18.10
N CYS A 307 -13.54 8.90 -17.51
CA CYS A 307 -13.73 8.77 -16.07
C CYS A 307 -15.11 8.20 -15.72
N SER A 308 -15.17 7.46 -14.61
CA SER A 308 -16.42 7.14 -13.91
C SER A 308 -16.49 7.90 -12.60
N SER A 309 -17.70 8.22 -12.15
CA SER A 309 -17.90 9.03 -10.96
C SER A 309 -19.16 8.65 -10.18
N LYS A 310 -19.09 8.82 -8.87
CA LYS A 310 -20.23 8.68 -7.96
C LYS A 310 -20.18 9.71 -6.85
N VAL A 311 -21.30 9.99 -6.19
CA VAL A 311 -21.32 10.87 -5.02
C VAL A 311 -20.57 10.22 -3.87
N LEU A 312 -19.57 10.93 -3.33
CA LEU A 312 -18.78 10.49 -2.19
C LEU A 312 -19.29 11.10 -0.87
N HIS A 313 -19.51 12.42 -0.86
CA HIS A 313 -19.98 13.13 0.32
C HIS A 313 -21.01 14.19 -0.05
N LEU A 314 -22.02 14.32 0.82
CA LEU A 314 -22.98 15.42 0.85
C LEU A 314 -22.84 16.12 2.20
N HIS A 315 -22.43 17.37 2.20
CA HIS A 315 -22.19 18.13 3.43
C HIS A 315 -22.99 19.43 3.41
N LYS A 316 -23.80 19.69 4.44
CA LYS A 316 -24.50 20.96 4.58
C LYS A 316 -23.53 22.00 5.12
N GLY A 317 -23.06 22.89 4.25
CA GLY A 317 -22.14 23.97 4.65
C GLY A 317 -22.79 24.98 5.58
N GLU A 318 -21.97 25.80 6.25
CA GLU A 318 -22.41 26.84 7.20
C GLU A 318 -23.41 27.84 6.60
N ARG A 319 -23.31 28.07 5.29
CA ARG A 319 -24.19 28.94 4.51
C ARG A 319 -25.54 28.29 4.14
N GLY A 320 -25.81 27.10 4.66
CA GLY A 320 -27.10 26.41 4.54
C GLY A 320 -27.33 25.65 3.23
N PHE A 321 -26.36 25.61 2.30
CA PHE A 321 -26.45 24.81 1.08
C PHE A 321 -25.63 23.51 1.18
N THR A 322 -26.07 22.49 0.47
CA THR A 322 -25.39 21.19 0.39
C THR A 322 -24.24 21.28 -0.62
N GLN A 323 -23.02 21.03 -0.15
CA GLN A 323 -21.82 20.83 -0.95
C GLN A 323 -21.75 19.37 -1.40
N VAL A 324 -21.37 19.16 -2.65
CA VAL A 324 -21.27 17.83 -3.25
C VAL A 324 -19.82 17.51 -3.53
N THR A 325 -19.32 16.40 -3.00
CA THR A 325 -18.02 15.83 -3.40
C THR A 325 -18.26 14.51 -4.09
N ILE A 326 -17.69 14.36 -5.29
CA ILE A 326 -17.75 13.14 -6.07
C ILE A 326 -16.43 12.38 -5.95
N GLU A 327 -16.51 11.05 -5.92
CA GLU A 327 -15.36 10.17 -6.11
C GLU A 327 -15.22 9.91 -7.61
N VAL A 328 -14.06 10.26 -8.17
CA VAL A 328 -13.77 10.07 -9.59
C VAL A 328 -12.67 9.03 -9.76
N GLN A 329 -12.87 8.12 -10.69
CA GLN A 329 -11.90 7.11 -11.10
C GLN A 329 -11.61 7.31 -12.59
N LEU A 330 -10.33 7.45 -12.96
CA LEU A 330 -9.94 7.57 -14.37
C LEU A 330 -10.12 6.21 -15.09
N GLY A 331 -10.62 6.25 -16.31
CA GLY A 331 -11.06 5.10 -17.09
C GLY A 331 -12.59 5.02 -17.25
N GLY A 332 -13.07 4.10 -18.08
CA GLY A 332 -14.50 3.94 -18.39
C GLY A 332 -14.92 4.63 -19.69
N GLU A 333 -16.18 5.08 -19.76
CA GLU A 333 -16.75 5.68 -20.96
C GLU A 333 -16.19 7.09 -21.23
N PRO A 334 -15.92 7.45 -22.50
CA PRO A 334 -15.49 8.80 -22.87
C PRO A 334 -16.47 9.87 -22.38
N VAL A 335 -15.94 10.99 -21.90
CA VAL A 335 -16.76 12.15 -21.52
C VAL A 335 -17.48 12.67 -22.77
N GLN A 336 -18.80 12.63 -22.72
CA GLN A 336 -19.64 13.05 -23.82
C GLN A 336 -19.83 14.57 -23.80
N GLN A 337 -20.07 15.13 -24.98
CA GLN A 337 -20.45 16.53 -25.12
C GLN A 337 -21.96 16.67 -24.96
N ARG A 338 -22.38 17.77 -24.33
CA ARG A 338 -23.79 18.19 -24.33
C ARG A 338 -23.93 19.67 -24.64
N ASP A 339 -25.11 20.06 -25.09
CA ASP A 339 -25.44 21.47 -25.27
C ASP A 339 -25.62 22.15 -23.90
N PHE A 340 -25.19 23.41 -23.83
CA PHE A 340 -25.44 24.24 -22.67
C PHE A 340 -26.93 24.57 -22.59
N SER A 341 -27.64 23.94 -21.66
CA SER A 341 -29.03 24.29 -21.36
C SER A 341 -29.06 25.34 -20.26
N ARG A 342 -29.54 26.55 -20.58
CA ARG A 342 -29.95 27.51 -19.54
C ARG A 342 -31.19 26.93 -18.87
N ARG A 343 -31.05 26.48 -17.63
CA ARG A 343 -32.18 26.14 -16.75
C ARG A 343 -32.41 27.24 -15.74
#